data_AF-A0AAD5GLZ3-F1
#
_entry.id   AF-A0AAD5GLZ3-F1
#
_cell.length_a   1.000
_cell.length_b   1.000
_cell.length_c   1.000
_cell.angle_alpha   90.00
_cell.angle_beta   90.00
_cell.angle_gamma   90.00
#
_symmetry.space_group_name_H-M   'P 1'
#
loop_
_entity.id
_entity.type
_entity.pdbx_description
1 polymer ?
#
loop_
_entity_poly.entity_id
_entity_poly.type
_entity_poly.pdbx_seq_one_letter_code
_entity_poly.pdbx_strand_id
1 'polypeptide(L)'
;MVKALQECPNSGILWAAAIEMAPRPQRKIKSSDAYKKCENDPHVTAAIGKLFWHDRKVDKARTWLNRAVSLAPDVGDFWALLYKFELQLGTEDQQREVLRKCIAAEPKHGEKWQPIAKAVENSHQPVEAILKKLMVESHGL
;
A
#
# COMPACT_ATOMS: atom_id res chain seq x y z
N MET A 1 10.53 -6.66 -16.88
CA MET A 1 10.83 -5.56 -15.92
C MET A 1 12.10 -4.80 -16.22
N VAL A 2 13.27 -5.43 -16.46
CA VAL A 2 14.53 -4.68 -16.65
C VAL A 2 14.45 -3.68 -17.81
N LYS A 3 13.88 -4.06 -18.96
CA LYS A 3 13.65 -3.14 -20.09
C LYS A 3 12.71 -1.97 -19.74
N ALA A 4 11.63 -2.23 -19.00
CA ALA A 4 10.67 -1.20 -18.59
C ALA A 4 11.27 -0.17 -17.60
N LEU A 5 12.17 -0.59 -16.70
CA LEU A 5 12.89 0.32 -15.81
C LEU A 5 13.99 1.12 -16.53
N GLN A 6 14.53 0.59 -17.64
CA GLN A 6 15.48 1.33 -18.47
C GLN A 6 14.79 2.45 -19.27
N GLU A 7 13.56 2.20 -19.73
CA GLU A 7 12.76 3.19 -20.46
C GLU A 7 12.09 4.21 -19.52
N CYS A 8 11.64 3.78 -18.33
CA CYS A 8 10.95 4.62 -17.35
C CYS A 8 11.62 4.55 -15.95
N PRO A 9 12.82 5.13 -15.77
CA PRO A 9 13.60 4.99 -14.54
C PRO A 9 12.98 5.69 -13.31
N ASN A 10 12.02 6.59 -13.50
CA ASN A 10 11.38 7.37 -12.44
C ASN A 10 9.97 6.86 -12.08
N SER A 11 9.52 5.73 -12.65
CA SER A 11 8.19 5.18 -12.36
C SER A 11 8.21 4.41 -11.05
N GLY A 12 7.60 4.97 -10.01
CA GLY A 12 7.53 4.33 -8.71
C GLY A 12 6.72 3.04 -8.66
N ILE A 13 5.70 2.92 -9.52
CA ILE A 13 4.91 1.67 -9.68
C ILE A 13 5.81 0.54 -10.20
N LEU A 14 6.63 0.80 -11.22
CA LEU A 14 7.57 -0.19 -11.76
C LEU A 14 8.63 -0.58 -10.73
N TRP A 15 9.11 0.38 -9.94
CA TRP A 15 10.05 0.09 -8.85
C TRP A 15 9.41 -0.72 -7.71
N ALA A 16 8.18 -0.40 -7.32
CA ALA A 16 7.44 -1.16 -6.32
C ALA A 16 7.28 -2.63 -6.75
N ALA A 17 6.85 -2.87 -7.99
CA ALA A 17 6.77 -4.21 -8.55
C ALA A 17 8.14 -4.90 -8.61
N ALA A 18 9.20 -4.17 -8.99
CA ALA A 18 10.55 -4.71 -9.05
C ALA A 18 11.13 -5.10 -7.69
N ILE A 19 10.74 -4.43 -6.60
CA ILE A 19 11.06 -4.80 -5.22
C ILE A 19 10.32 -6.09 -4.85
N GLU A 20 9.01 -6.17 -5.09
CA GLU A 20 8.18 -7.31 -4.73
C GLU A 20 8.63 -8.60 -5.43
N MET A 21 8.94 -8.49 -6.74
CA MET A 21 9.38 -9.62 -7.57
C MET A 21 10.85 -10.01 -7.36
N ALA A 22 11.65 -9.21 -6.65
CA ALA A 22 13.05 -9.57 -6.41
C ALA A 22 13.18 -10.74 -5.43
N PRO A 23 14.23 -11.58 -5.57
CA PRO A 23 14.58 -12.58 -4.55
C PRO A 23 14.76 -11.92 -3.19
N ARG A 24 14.30 -12.58 -2.11
CA ARG A 24 14.31 -12.03 -0.75
C ARG A 24 15.63 -11.34 -0.35
N PRO A 25 16.82 -11.91 -0.61
CA PRO A 25 18.09 -11.27 -0.25
C PRO A 25 18.35 -9.93 -0.96
N GLN A 26 17.82 -9.77 -2.18
CA GLN A 26 18.05 -8.60 -3.03
C GLN A 26 17.02 -7.48 -2.81
N ARG A 27 15.88 -7.78 -2.17
CA ARG A 27 14.78 -6.82 -1.97
C ARG A 27 15.24 -5.55 -1.27
N LYS A 28 16.08 -5.68 -0.24
CA LYS A 28 16.61 -4.54 0.54
C LYS A 28 17.53 -3.63 -0.28
N ILE A 29 18.34 -4.21 -1.16
CA ILE A 29 19.23 -3.44 -2.04
C ILE A 29 18.36 -2.69 -3.05
N LYS A 30 17.45 -3.40 -3.74
CA LYS A 30 16.54 -2.79 -4.70
C LYS A 30 15.65 -1.71 -4.09
N SER A 31 15.19 -1.89 -2.85
CA SER A 31 14.36 -0.90 -2.18
C SER A 31 15.14 0.39 -1.87
N SER A 32 16.43 0.28 -1.54
CA SER A 32 17.30 1.45 -1.39
C SER A 32 17.53 2.17 -2.71
N ASP A 33 17.71 1.44 -3.81
CA ASP A 33 17.92 2.03 -5.13
C ASP A 33 16.65 2.73 -5.63
N ALA A 34 15.49 2.07 -5.47
CA ALA A 34 14.19 2.63 -5.76
C ALA A 34 13.93 3.93 -4.98
N TYR A 35 14.22 3.95 -3.67
CA TYR A 35 14.02 5.15 -2.85
C TYR A 35 14.90 6.33 -3.30
N LYS A 36 16.15 6.05 -3.71
CA LYS A 36 17.05 7.09 -4.25
C LYS A 36 16.61 7.62 -5.62
N LYS A 37 15.96 6.79 -6.43
CA LYS A 37 15.54 7.14 -7.79
C LYS A 37 14.15 7.79 -7.83
N CYS A 38 13.25 7.36 -6.97
CA CYS A 38 11.85 7.80 -6.90
C CYS A 38 11.57 8.33 -5.49
N GLU A 39 12.28 9.39 -5.11
CA GLU A 39 12.16 9.97 -3.79
C GLU A 39 10.70 10.42 -3.54
N ASN A 40 10.15 10.03 -2.39
CA ASN A 40 8.76 10.30 -1.99
C ASN A 40 7.67 9.69 -2.89
N ASP A 41 7.98 8.71 -3.73
CA ASP A 41 6.92 7.99 -4.45
C ASP A 41 6.07 7.14 -3.47
N PRO A 42 4.74 7.27 -3.48
CA PRO A 42 3.84 6.54 -2.58
C PRO A 42 3.92 5.01 -2.76
N HIS A 43 4.07 4.51 -3.99
CA HIS A 43 4.11 3.08 -4.29
C HIS A 43 5.42 2.46 -3.80
N VAL A 44 6.55 3.15 -4.02
CA VAL A 44 7.86 2.72 -3.50
C VAL A 44 7.85 2.72 -1.97
N THR A 45 7.27 3.77 -1.36
CA THR A 45 7.12 3.89 0.09
C THR A 45 6.28 2.75 0.66
N ALA A 46 5.16 2.41 0.02
CA ALA A 46 4.31 1.28 0.41
C ALA A 46 5.06 -0.07 0.27
N ALA A 47 5.81 -0.27 -0.82
CA ALA A 47 6.59 -1.48 -1.04
C ALA A 47 7.71 -1.66 0.01
N ILE A 48 8.37 -0.58 0.41
CA ILE A 48 9.34 -0.58 1.52
C ILE A 48 8.65 -0.94 2.84
N GLY A 49 7.45 -0.40 3.10
CA GLY A 49 6.63 -0.75 4.25
C GLY A 49 6.30 -2.24 4.31
N LYS A 50 5.86 -2.84 3.18
CA LYS A 50 5.63 -4.29 3.07
C LYS A 50 6.89 -5.10 3.33
N LEU A 51 8.04 -4.66 2.80
CA LEU A 51 9.31 -5.34 3.03
C LEU A 51 9.65 -5.38 4.52
N PHE A 52 9.50 -4.26 5.24
CA PHE A 52 9.71 -4.23 6.69
C PHE A 52 8.72 -5.09 7.46
N TRP A 53 7.47 -5.17 6.99
CA TRP A 53 6.46 -6.04 7.58
C TRP A 53 6.86 -7.52 7.45
N HIS A 54 7.30 -7.95 6.27
CA HIS A 54 7.80 -9.32 6.05
C HIS A 54 9.07 -9.63 6.86
N ASP A 55 9.94 -8.64 7.07
CA ASP A 55 11.12 -8.71 7.93
C ASP A 55 10.78 -8.72 9.44
N ARG A 56 9.50 -8.67 9.82
CA ARG A 56 9.01 -8.52 11.20
C ARG A 56 9.50 -7.27 11.94
N LYS A 57 9.87 -6.22 11.21
CA LYS A 57 10.27 -4.92 11.76
C LYS A 57 9.06 -4.02 11.90
N VAL A 58 8.23 -4.31 12.90
CA VAL A 58 6.89 -3.73 13.09
C VAL A 58 6.91 -2.20 13.12
N ASP A 59 7.76 -1.58 13.94
CA ASP A 59 7.78 -0.11 14.08
C ASP A 59 8.14 0.58 12.76
N LYS A 60 9.15 0.05 12.06
CA LYS A 60 9.55 0.60 10.75
C LYS A 60 8.45 0.40 9.72
N ALA A 61 7.84 -0.78 9.66
CA ALA A 61 6.73 -1.05 8.75
C ALA A 61 5.60 -0.04 8.97
N ARG A 62 5.20 0.19 10.22
CA ARG A 62 4.18 1.17 10.59
C ARG A 62 4.54 2.58 10.10
N THR A 63 5.76 3.05 10.37
CA THR A 63 6.20 4.38 9.93
C THR A 63 6.13 4.53 8.41
N TRP A 64 6.60 3.53 7.66
CA TRP A 64 6.60 3.57 6.20
C TRP A 64 5.20 3.47 5.61
N LEU A 65 4.33 2.62 6.16
CA LEU A 65 2.94 2.51 5.70
C LEU A 65 2.13 3.78 6.01
N ASN A 66 2.32 4.39 7.19
CA ASN A 66 1.72 5.70 7.49
C ASN A 66 2.23 6.78 6.54
N ARG A 67 3.52 6.76 6.17
CA ARG A 67 4.05 7.70 5.18
C ARG A 67 3.40 7.51 3.81
N ALA A 68 3.15 6.26 3.39
CA ALA A 68 2.53 5.99 2.09
C ALA A 68 1.11 6.59 2.00
N VAL A 69 0.27 6.39 3.02
CA VAL A 69 -1.08 6.98 3.06
C VAL A 69 -1.07 8.49 3.22
N SER A 70 -0.04 9.07 3.85
CA SER A 70 0.12 10.52 3.91
C SER A 70 0.56 11.13 2.57
N LEU A 71 1.37 10.41 1.79
CA LEU A 71 1.84 10.88 0.47
C LEU A 71 0.74 10.78 -0.60
N ALA A 72 -0.12 9.76 -0.53
CA ALA A 72 -1.24 9.56 -1.44
C ALA A 72 -2.49 9.10 -0.68
N PRO A 73 -3.17 10.03 0.02
CA PRO A 73 -4.37 9.71 0.80
C PRO A 73 -5.57 9.32 -0.08
N ASP A 74 -5.55 9.66 -1.36
CA ASP A 74 -6.59 9.32 -2.33
C ASP A 74 -6.49 7.89 -2.87
N VAL A 75 -5.41 7.16 -2.56
CA VAL A 75 -5.17 5.78 -2.99
C VAL A 75 -5.64 4.79 -1.91
N GLY A 76 -6.78 4.14 -2.15
CA GLY A 76 -7.41 3.20 -1.23
C GLY A 76 -6.60 1.93 -0.97
N ASP A 77 -5.77 1.53 -1.94
CA ASP A 77 -4.90 0.35 -1.80
C ASP A 77 -3.86 0.51 -0.67
N PHE A 78 -3.40 1.74 -0.40
CA PHE A 78 -2.47 2.01 0.69
C PHE A 78 -3.17 1.96 2.05
N TRP A 79 -4.39 2.49 2.13
CA TRP A 79 -5.22 2.38 3.34
C TRP A 79 -5.56 0.93 3.66
N ALA A 80 -5.94 0.16 2.64
CA ALA A 80 -6.14 -1.27 2.71
C ALA A 80 -4.93 -2.00 3.27
N LEU A 81 -3.74 -1.67 2.76
CA LEU A 81 -2.49 -2.27 3.21
C LEU A 81 -2.18 -1.94 4.67
N LEU A 82 -2.30 -0.66 5.07
CA LEU A 82 -2.05 -0.21 6.43
C LEU A 82 -3.07 -0.81 7.41
N TYR A 83 -4.35 -0.87 7.03
CA TYR A 83 -5.39 -1.47 7.85
C TYR A 83 -5.15 -2.96 8.07
N LYS A 84 -4.78 -3.71 7.02
CA LYS A 84 -4.38 -5.12 7.13
C LYS A 84 -3.19 -5.32 8.07
N PHE A 85 -2.23 -4.39 8.04
CA PHE A 85 -1.08 -4.41 8.93
C PHE A 85 -1.49 -4.23 10.39
N GLU A 86 -2.31 -3.23 10.71
CA GLU A 86 -2.77 -3.00 12.09
C GLU A 86 -3.74 -4.09 12.59
N LEU A 87 -4.49 -4.75 11.70
CA LEU A 87 -5.28 -5.93 12.06
C LEU A 87 -4.42 -7.11 12.55
N GLN A 88 -3.21 -7.26 12.01
CA GLN A 88 -2.31 -8.37 12.38
C GLN A 88 -1.38 -8.05 13.55
N LEU A 89 -0.93 -6.79 13.67
CA LEU A 89 0.18 -6.41 14.56
C LEU A 89 -0.12 -5.16 15.40
N GLY A 90 -1.29 -4.55 15.23
CA GLY A 90 -1.70 -3.34 15.94
C GLY A 90 -2.73 -3.60 17.03
N THR A 91 -3.04 -2.55 17.79
CA THR A 91 -4.14 -2.55 18.75
C THR A 91 -5.47 -2.15 18.08
N GLU A 92 -6.59 -2.43 18.73
CA GLU A 92 -7.91 -1.99 18.25
C GLU A 92 -7.99 -0.46 18.07
N ASP A 93 -7.32 0.30 18.93
CA ASP A 93 -7.23 1.76 18.80
C ASP A 93 -6.53 2.18 17.51
N GLN A 94 -5.42 1.53 17.16
CA GLN A 94 -4.69 1.81 15.92
C GLN A 94 -5.52 1.44 14.69
N GLN A 95 -6.24 0.33 14.74
CA GLN A 95 -7.17 -0.08 13.67
C GLN A 95 -8.29 0.95 13.48
N ARG A 96 -8.90 1.41 14.58
CA ARG A 96 -9.94 2.46 14.56
C ARG A 96 -9.40 3.78 14.03
N GLU A 97 -8.17 4.15 14.39
CA GLU A 97 -7.53 5.37 13.91
C GLU A 97 -7.29 5.32 12.40
N VAL A 98 -6.74 4.21 11.88
CA VAL A 98 -6.53 4.03 10.43
C VAL A 98 -7.86 4.10 9.68
N LEU A 99 -8.89 3.43 10.18
CA LEU A 99 -10.21 3.47 9.57
C LEU A 99 -10.79 4.89 9.54
N ARG A 100 -10.73 5.61 10.66
CA ARG A 100 -11.19 7.00 10.74
C ARG A 100 -10.47 7.90 9.74
N LYS A 101 -9.14 7.76 9.63
CA LYS A 101 -8.33 8.54 8.67
C LYS A 101 -8.66 8.17 7.21
N CYS A 102 -8.87 6.89 6.92
CA CYS A 102 -9.28 6.42 5.60
C CYS A 102 -10.64 7.00 5.18
N ILE A 103 -11.63 6.99 6.08
CA ILE A 103 -12.95 7.60 5.83
C ILE A 103 -12.79 9.10 5.55
N ALA A 104 -12.00 9.81 6.36
CA ALA A 104 -11.77 11.24 6.18
C ALA A 104 -11.00 11.58 4.88
N ALA A 105 -10.20 10.64 4.36
CA ALA A 105 -9.42 10.81 3.14
C ALA A 105 -10.24 10.58 1.85
N GLU A 106 -11.40 9.91 1.94
CA GLU A 106 -12.28 9.58 0.80
C GLU A 106 -11.53 9.06 -0.44
N PRO A 107 -10.79 7.93 -0.34
CA PRO A 107 -9.97 7.44 -1.44
C PRO A 107 -10.78 7.08 -2.70
N LYS A 108 -10.22 7.41 -3.87
CA LYS A 108 -10.84 7.24 -5.20
C LYS A 108 -9.97 6.45 -6.18
N HIS A 109 -8.71 6.22 -5.84
CA HIS A 109 -7.71 5.58 -6.67
C HIS A 109 -7.21 4.28 -6.04
N GLY A 110 -6.54 3.45 -6.83
CA GLY A 110 -6.05 2.12 -6.44
C GLY A 110 -6.50 1.06 -7.43
N GLU A 111 -5.57 0.18 -7.82
CA GLU A 111 -5.84 -0.91 -8.77
C GLU A 111 -6.88 -1.88 -8.21
N LYS A 112 -6.88 -2.10 -6.89
CA LYS A 112 -7.86 -2.96 -6.22
C LYS A 112 -9.06 -2.18 -5.70
N TRP A 113 -8.84 -0.95 -5.26
CA TRP A 113 -9.89 -0.08 -4.76
C TRP A 113 -10.91 0.31 -5.83
N GLN A 114 -10.46 0.75 -7.00
CA GLN A 114 -11.34 1.31 -8.02
C GLN A 114 -12.39 0.32 -8.55
N PRO A 115 -12.06 -0.94 -8.90
CA PRO A 115 -13.05 -1.91 -9.35
C PRO A 115 -14.16 -2.13 -8.31
N ILE A 116 -13.80 -2.24 -7.03
CA ILE A 116 -14.74 -2.47 -5.94
C ILE A 116 -15.59 -1.23 -5.70
N ALA A 117 -14.97 -0.05 -5.59
CA ALA A 117 -15.68 1.20 -5.32
C ALA A 117 -16.64 1.59 -6.44
N LYS A 118 -16.33 1.24 -7.70
CA LYS A 118 -17.16 1.57 -8.87
C LYS A 118 -18.19 0.49 -9.23
N ALA A 119 -18.15 -0.67 -8.58
CA ALA A 119 -19.14 -1.71 -8.81
C ALA A 119 -20.55 -1.19 -8.45
N VAL A 120 -21.56 -1.53 -9.27
CA VAL A 120 -22.92 -0.95 -9.15
C VAL A 120 -23.53 -1.26 -7.78
N GLU A 121 -23.28 -2.45 -7.25
CA GLU A 121 -23.68 -2.92 -5.93
C GLU A 121 -23.02 -2.14 -4.77
N ASN A 122 -21.95 -1.39 -5.04
CA ASN A 122 -21.17 -0.66 -4.05
C ASN A 122 -21.35 0.87 -4.12
N SER A 123 -22.15 1.37 -5.06
CA SER A 123 -22.31 2.82 -5.32
C SER A 123 -22.78 3.66 -4.13
N HIS A 124 -23.52 3.04 -3.20
CA HIS A 124 -24.04 3.68 -1.98
C HIS A 124 -23.33 3.22 -0.70
N GLN A 125 -22.29 2.39 -0.82
CA GLN A 125 -21.59 1.84 0.33
C GLN A 125 -20.62 2.88 0.92
N PRO A 126 -20.49 2.96 2.26
CA PRO A 126 -19.50 3.83 2.88
C PRO A 126 -18.08 3.32 2.60
N VAL A 127 -17.10 4.22 2.69
CA VAL A 127 -15.66 3.92 2.50
C VAL A 127 -15.21 2.74 3.37
N GLU A 128 -15.72 2.63 4.60
CA GLU A 128 -15.46 1.51 5.50
C GLU A 128 -15.88 0.15 4.90
N ALA A 129 -17.06 0.08 4.29
CA ALA A 129 -17.57 -1.15 3.69
C ALA A 129 -16.74 -1.53 2.46
N ILE A 130 -16.34 -0.56 1.64
CA ILE A 130 -15.45 -0.77 0.49
C ILE A 130 -14.09 -1.32 0.96
N LEU A 131 -13.50 -0.71 1.99
CA LEU A 131 -12.24 -1.14 2.59
C LEU A 131 -12.33 -2.59 3.10
N LYS A 132 -13.39 -2.93 3.83
CA LYS A 132 -13.63 -4.28 4.34
C LYS A 132 -13.82 -5.29 3.22
N LYS A 133 -14.55 -4.95 2.14
CA LYS A 133 -14.71 -5.83 0.97
C LYS A 133 -13.36 -6.12 0.29
N LEU A 134 -12.54 -5.09 0.11
CA LEU A 134 -11.20 -5.24 -0.48
C LEU A 134 -10.29 -6.16 0.35
N MET A 135 -10.43 -6.15 1.67
CA MET A 135 -9.71 -7.10 2.54
C MET A 135 -10.11 -8.55 2.31
N VAL A 136 -11.40 -8.81 2.13
CA VAL A 136 -11.93 -10.15 1.87
C VAL A 136 -11.44 -10.68 0.52
N GLU A 137 -11.51 -9.87 -0.54
CA GLU A 137 -11.04 -10.27 -1.87
C GLU A 137 -9.52 -10.47 -1.94
N SER A 138 -8.75 -9.70 -1.15
CA SER A 138 -7.29 -9.84 -1.07
C SER A 138 -6.80 -11.10 -0.33
N HIS A 139 -7.72 -11.93 0.21
CA HIS A 139 -7.41 -13.25 0.77
C HIS A 139 -7.69 -14.41 -0.20
N GLY A 140 -8.21 -14.13 -1.40
CA GLY A 140 -8.57 -15.12 -2.42
C GLY A 140 -7.53 -15.42 -3.50
N LEU A 141 -6.26 -15.02 -3.34
CA LEU A 141 -5.17 -15.28 -4.29
C LEU A 141 -3.94 -15.89 -3.59
#